data_AF-A0AAJ6NZ71-F1
#
_entry.id   AF-A0AAJ6NZ71-F1
#
_cell.length_a   1.000
_cell.length_b   1.000
_cell.length_c   1.000
_cell.angle_alpha   90.00
_cell.angle_beta   90.00
_cell.angle_gamma   90.00
#
_symmetry.space_group_name_H-M   'P 1'
#
loop_
_entity.id
_entity.type
_entity.pdbx_description
1 polymer ?
#
loop_
_entity_poly.entity_id
_entity_poly.type
_entity_poly.pdbx_seq_one_letter_code
_entity_poly.pdbx_strand_id
1 'polypeptide(L)'
;MSDTNNSAPPGRINPIVLPSVLLGDRAALPSVPAIYFCIDVYDRILYIDATLNLNQRWIAHQQHASLAAILDVRIAWLVVDEPEVLQGIKQTMIEYWEPKLNDWRYKLQLIQDLSIDGWHDFQKVDLQIWAMYRDAVMPTPVPAEIDTAYRDVMREKVKEFKKVEAQERRQRLEQLQAQVEDLENNGFVPPPGCYLSTYKVKKIYGVYEYWKLWSHKPVFPARMNQKQKSFWLSQGKDYQKTGKVKTMHLGKADTLTYNLAIEGLQKRRRIEGLKREIEILLMSLDDG
;
A
#
# COMPACT_ATOMS: atom_id res chain seq x y z
N MET A 1 38.37 26.55 -41.30
CA MET A 1 38.96 25.71 -40.24
C MET A 1 38.83 26.52 -38.96
N SER A 2 37.80 26.22 -38.19
CA SER A 2 37.45 26.96 -36.97
C SER A 2 37.39 25.91 -35.86
N ASP A 3 38.43 25.89 -35.03
CA ASP A 3 38.52 25.05 -33.84
C ASP A 3 37.70 25.69 -32.71
N THR A 4 36.50 25.16 -32.44
CA THR A 4 35.74 25.44 -31.22
C THR A 4 35.03 24.17 -30.75
N ASN A 5 35.79 23.27 -30.14
CA ASN A 5 35.28 22.22 -29.25
C ASN A 5 36.18 22.22 -28.02
N ASN A 6 36.00 23.23 -27.16
CA ASN A 6 36.77 23.36 -25.93
C ASN A 6 35.85 23.03 -24.73
N SER A 7 35.39 21.78 -24.66
CA SER A 7 34.93 21.24 -23.39
C SER A 7 36.16 21.07 -22.51
N ALA A 8 36.26 21.87 -21.44
CA ALA A 8 37.39 21.77 -20.52
C ALA A 8 37.47 20.33 -19.97
N PRO A 9 38.67 19.73 -19.86
CA PRO A 9 38.81 18.39 -19.32
C PRO A 9 38.26 18.34 -17.88
N PRO A 10 37.64 17.22 -17.46
CA PRO A 10 36.92 17.10 -16.18
C PRO A 10 37.76 17.51 -14.97
N GLY A 11 39.08 17.28 -15.00
CA GLY A 11 39.99 17.65 -13.91
C GLY A 11 40.17 19.16 -13.66
N ARG A 12 39.60 20.05 -14.49
CA ARG A 12 39.60 21.51 -14.23
C ARG A 12 38.36 21.99 -13.47
N ILE A 13 37.33 21.16 -13.34
CA ILE A 13 36.10 21.50 -12.64
C ILE A 13 36.21 20.95 -11.23
N ASN A 14 35.98 21.81 -10.22
CA ASN A 14 35.92 21.39 -8.83
C ASN A 14 34.44 21.44 -8.37
N PRO A 15 33.76 20.28 -8.25
CA PRO A 15 32.34 20.24 -7.87
C PRO A 15 32.04 20.83 -6.48
N ILE A 16 33.05 20.87 -5.61
CA ILE A 16 32.92 21.34 -4.22
C ILE A 16 32.62 22.83 -4.16
N VAL A 17 33.17 23.62 -5.10
CA VAL A 17 33.05 25.09 -5.14
C VAL A 17 31.94 25.59 -6.07
N LEU A 18 31.22 24.69 -6.73
CA LEU A 18 30.09 25.05 -7.58
C LEU A 18 28.90 25.58 -6.75
N PRO A 19 28.01 26.38 -7.35
CA PRO A 19 26.72 26.69 -6.74
C PRO A 19 26.02 25.42 -6.28
N SER A 20 25.53 25.42 -5.03
CA SER A 20 24.93 24.25 -4.43
C SER A 20 23.83 24.61 -3.43
N VAL A 21 22.89 23.68 -3.22
CA VAL A 21 21.85 23.76 -2.18
C VAL A 21 21.77 22.43 -1.44
N LEU A 22 21.32 22.43 -0.19
CA LEU A 22 21.04 21.18 0.51
C LEU A 22 19.91 20.41 -0.18
N LEU A 23 19.92 19.08 -0.11
CA LEU A 23 18.90 18.21 -0.69
C LEU A 23 17.49 18.52 -0.13
N GLY A 24 17.41 18.96 1.13
CA GLY A 24 16.19 19.45 1.76
C GLY A 24 15.63 20.70 1.09
N ASP A 25 16.50 21.56 0.56
CA ASP A 25 16.19 22.86 -0.04
C ASP A 25 16.12 22.83 -1.57
N ARG A 26 15.95 21.64 -2.16
CA ARG A 26 15.92 21.43 -3.63
C ARG A 26 14.87 22.26 -4.38
N ALA A 27 13.88 22.83 -3.69
CA ALA A 27 12.93 23.77 -4.28
C ALA A 27 13.62 25.05 -4.82
N ALA A 28 14.79 25.40 -4.30
CA ALA A 28 15.59 26.54 -4.73
C ALA A 28 16.46 26.29 -5.98
N LEU A 29 16.42 25.08 -6.55
CA LEU A 29 17.21 24.75 -7.73
C LEU A 29 16.77 25.56 -8.97
N PRO A 30 17.70 25.97 -9.84
CA PRO A 30 17.38 26.72 -11.05
C PRO A 30 16.74 25.85 -12.14
N SER A 31 15.95 26.47 -13.02
CA SER A 31 15.39 25.83 -14.21
C SER A 31 16.32 25.99 -15.42
N VAL A 32 17.52 25.41 -15.34
CA VAL A 32 18.55 25.48 -16.38
C VAL A 32 19.05 24.09 -16.79
N PRO A 33 19.60 23.94 -18.00
CA PRO A 33 20.35 22.75 -18.38
C PRO A 33 21.65 22.66 -17.58
N ALA A 34 21.89 21.52 -16.94
CA ALA A 34 23.03 21.37 -16.04
C ALA A 34 23.48 19.91 -15.88
N ILE A 35 24.76 19.76 -15.55
CA ILE A 35 25.28 18.58 -14.84
C ILE A 35 25.17 18.85 -13.36
N TYR A 36 24.67 17.90 -12.57
CA TYR A 36 24.59 18.03 -11.12
C TYR A 36 25.31 16.89 -10.41
N PHE A 37 25.84 17.23 -9.24
CA PHE A 37 26.63 16.37 -8.36
C PHE A 37 25.92 16.31 -7.01
N CYS A 38 25.67 15.11 -6.51
CA CYS A 38 25.26 14.90 -5.12
C CYS A 38 26.50 14.64 -4.28
N ILE A 39 26.74 15.50 -3.30
CA ILE A 39 27.97 15.51 -2.51
C ILE A 39 27.59 15.36 -1.03
N ASP A 40 28.27 14.49 -0.29
CA ASP A 40 28.06 14.35 1.15
C ASP A 40 28.88 15.36 1.98
N VAL A 41 28.73 15.28 3.31
CA VAL A 41 29.46 16.11 4.28
C VAL A 41 30.98 15.92 4.28
N TYR A 42 31.48 14.87 3.63
CA TYR A 42 32.91 14.58 3.51
C TYR A 42 33.46 14.96 2.13
N ASP A 43 32.72 15.78 1.38
CA ASP A 43 33.02 16.20 0.01
C ASP A 43 33.19 15.03 -0.98
N ARG A 44 32.56 13.88 -0.70
CA ARG A 44 32.56 12.73 -1.62
C ARG A 44 31.41 12.87 -2.60
N ILE A 45 31.72 12.69 -3.89
CA ILE A 45 30.70 12.69 -4.94
C ILE A 45 30.01 11.33 -4.94
N LEU A 46 28.74 11.33 -4.56
CA LEU A 46 27.92 10.13 -4.46
C LEU A 46 27.26 9.79 -5.80
N TYR A 47 26.83 10.81 -6.53
CA TYR A 47 26.02 10.66 -7.74
C TYR A 47 26.27 11.84 -8.71
N ILE A 48 26.28 11.54 -10.01
CA ILE A 48 26.37 12.53 -11.10
C ILE A 48 25.30 12.20 -12.14
N ASP A 49 24.55 13.22 -12.59
CA ASP A 49 23.64 13.07 -13.72
C ASP A 49 23.44 14.42 -14.44
N ALA A 50 22.73 14.40 -15.57
CA ALA A 50 22.47 15.56 -16.42
C ALA A 50 20.97 15.77 -16.65
N THR A 51 20.57 17.03 -16.85
CA THR A 51 19.17 17.37 -17.13
C THR A 51 19.07 18.68 -17.91
N LEU A 52 17.98 18.83 -18.67
CA LEU A 52 17.59 20.07 -19.34
C LEU A 52 16.94 21.08 -18.38
N ASN A 53 16.42 20.60 -17.26
CA ASN A 53 15.80 21.43 -16.23
C ASN A 53 16.07 20.82 -14.85
N LEU A 54 16.99 21.45 -14.11
CA LEU A 54 17.44 20.94 -12.82
C LEU A 54 16.33 20.96 -11.77
N ASN A 55 15.57 22.06 -11.66
CA ASN A 55 14.42 22.14 -10.76
C ASN A 55 13.40 21.01 -11.00
N GLN A 56 12.97 20.84 -12.26
CA GLN A 56 11.95 19.85 -12.62
C GLN A 56 12.42 18.42 -12.39
N ARG A 57 13.71 18.12 -12.67
CA ARG A 57 14.31 16.80 -12.46
C ARG A 57 14.22 16.35 -11.00
N TRP A 58 14.29 17.28 -10.06
CA TRP A 58 14.28 17.02 -8.63
C TRP A 58 12.88 16.91 -7.98
N ILE A 59 11.81 17.17 -8.74
CA ILE A 59 10.43 16.94 -8.28
C ILE A 59 10.10 15.45 -8.22
N ALA A 60 10.55 14.67 -9.20
CA ALA A 60 10.26 13.23 -9.33
C ALA A 60 11.53 12.38 -9.39
N HIS A 61 12.59 12.81 -8.70
CA HIS A 61 13.90 12.17 -8.82
C HIS A 61 13.94 10.80 -8.17
N GLN A 62 14.22 9.76 -8.97
CA GLN A 62 14.24 8.37 -8.50
C GLN A 62 15.27 8.12 -7.40
N GLN A 63 16.42 8.81 -7.41
CA GLN A 63 17.45 8.64 -6.37
C GLN A 63 17.19 9.49 -5.11
N HIS A 64 16.07 10.24 -5.04
CA HIS A 64 15.79 11.10 -3.88
C HIS A 64 15.73 10.31 -2.58
N ALA A 65 15.03 9.17 -2.55
CA ALA A 65 14.94 8.34 -1.35
C ALA A 65 16.30 7.82 -0.87
N SER A 66 17.12 7.30 -1.80
CA SER A 66 18.46 6.79 -1.48
C SER A 66 19.40 7.88 -0.99
N LEU A 67 19.32 9.08 -1.57
CA LEU A 67 20.13 10.22 -1.15
C LEU A 67 19.63 10.86 0.15
N ALA A 68 18.32 10.87 0.40
CA ALA A 68 17.73 11.39 1.63
C ALA A 68 18.04 10.50 2.85
N ALA A 69 18.35 9.23 2.64
CA ALA A 69 18.86 8.34 3.69
C ALA A 69 20.31 8.68 4.12
N ILE A 70 21.02 9.49 3.34
CA ILE A 70 22.37 9.96 3.64
C ILE A 70 22.27 11.36 4.24
N LEU A 71 22.90 11.57 5.39
CA LEU A 71 22.81 12.83 6.12
C LEU A 71 23.49 13.97 5.33
N ASP A 72 22.80 15.12 5.24
CA ASP A 72 23.32 16.40 4.74
C ASP A 72 23.95 16.37 3.34
N VAL A 73 23.32 15.62 2.42
CA VAL A 73 23.68 15.69 0.99
C VAL A 73 23.35 17.06 0.42
N ARG A 74 24.29 17.65 -0.33
CA ARG A 74 24.06 18.85 -1.15
C ARG A 74 24.08 18.53 -2.64
N ILE A 75 23.31 19.29 -3.40
CA ILE A 75 23.22 19.23 -4.85
C ILE A 75 24.01 20.41 -5.40
N ALA A 76 25.18 20.16 -5.96
CA ALA A 76 25.99 21.14 -6.67
C ALA A 76 25.74 21.03 -8.19
N TRP A 77 25.84 22.11 -8.95
CA TRP A 77 25.57 22.05 -10.39
C TRP A 77 26.50 22.92 -11.24
N LEU A 78 26.74 22.44 -12.46
CA LEU A 78 27.44 23.14 -13.54
C LEU A 78 26.42 23.43 -14.65
N VAL A 79 26.19 24.72 -14.93
CA VAL A 79 25.35 25.14 -16.05
C VAL A 79 26.06 24.79 -17.35
N VAL A 80 25.30 24.24 -18.32
CA VAL A 80 25.80 23.90 -19.64
C VAL A 80 24.94 24.63 -20.67
N ASP A 81 25.56 25.51 -21.44
CA ASP A 81 24.84 26.37 -22.40
C ASP A 81 24.37 25.60 -23.63
N GLU A 82 25.08 24.53 -24.03
CA GLU A 82 24.78 23.67 -25.17
C GLU A 82 24.20 22.34 -24.68
N PRO A 83 22.87 22.15 -24.70
CA PRO A 83 22.25 20.96 -24.13
C PRO A 83 22.62 19.66 -24.85
N GLU A 84 23.03 19.75 -26.12
CA GLU A 84 23.41 18.61 -26.95
C GLU A 84 24.64 17.88 -26.41
N VAL A 85 25.54 18.60 -25.71
CA VAL A 85 26.78 18.01 -25.16
C VAL A 85 26.60 17.46 -23.74
N LEU A 86 25.44 17.64 -23.10
CA LEU A 86 25.17 17.22 -21.73
C LEU A 86 25.49 15.74 -21.49
N GLN A 87 25.09 14.85 -22.40
CA GLN A 87 25.33 13.41 -22.24
C GLN A 87 26.82 13.07 -22.33
N GLY A 88 27.55 13.71 -23.24
CA GLY A 88 28.99 13.53 -23.38
C GLY A 88 29.73 13.98 -22.12
N ILE A 89 29.42 15.19 -21.63
CA ILE A 89 30.00 15.73 -20.40
C ILE A 89 29.68 14.81 -19.23
N LYS A 90 28.41 14.44 -19.03
CA LYS A 90 27.98 13.52 -17.97
C LYS A 90 28.81 12.23 -17.95
N GLN A 91 28.97 11.61 -19.11
CA GLN A 91 29.70 10.35 -19.23
C GLN A 91 31.17 10.52 -18.82
N THR A 92 31.85 11.53 -19.35
CA THR A 92 33.24 11.83 -18.98
C THR A 92 33.40 12.13 -17.50
N MET A 93 32.42 12.79 -16.88
CA MET A 93 32.42 13.08 -15.45
C MET A 93 32.22 11.82 -14.60
N ILE A 94 31.27 10.95 -14.96
CA ILE A 94 31.06 9.67 -14.28
C ILE A 94 32.32 8.79 -14.37
N GLU A 95 32.96 8.72 -15.54
CA GLU A 95 34.21 7.98 -15.74
C GLU A 95 35.36 8.53 -14.90
N TYR A 96 35.44 9.86 -14.75
CA TYR A 96 36.52 10.49 -13.99
C TYR A 96 36.37 10.36 -12.48
N TRP A 97 35.15 10.49 -11.94
CA TRP A 97 34.90 10.49 -10.50
C TRP A 97 34.41 9.16 -9.93
N GLU A 98 34.02 8.21 -10.79
CA GLU A 98 33.47 6.88 -10.41
C GLU A 98 32.48 6.91 -9.23
N PRO A 99 31.44 7.78 -9.26
CA PRO A 99 30.54 7.95 -8.13
C PRO A 99 29.78 6.67 -7.79
N LYS A 100 29.75 6.33 -6.50
CA LYS A 100 29.24 5.05 -5.98
C LYS A 100 27.81 4.74 -6.41
N LEU A 101 26.93 5.75 -6.47
CA LEU A 101 25.52 5.57 -6.85
C LEU A 101 25.30 5.56 -8.37
N ASN A 102 26.33 5.84 -9.18
CA ASN A 102 26.30 5.58 -10.62
C ASN A 102 26.77 4.16 -10.95
N ASP A 103 27.51 3.50 -10.06
CA ASP A 103 27.91 2.10 -10.25
C ASP A 103 26.71 1.15 -10.15
N TRP A 104 26.48 0.40 -11.22
CA TRP A 104 25.43 -0.60 -11.33
C TRP A 104 25.70 -1.82 -10.43
N ARG A 105 26.96 -2.16 -10.15
CA ARG A 105 27.31 -3.26 -9.24
C ARG A 105 26.92 -2.91 -7.81
N TYR A 106 27.12 -1.66 -7.40
CA TYR A 106 26.65 -1.18 -6.11
C TYR A 106 25.13 -1.21 -6.00
N LYS A 107 24.40 -0.88 -7.08
CA LYS A 107 22.93 -1.03 -7.13
C LYS A 107 22.48 -2.49 -7.03
N LEU A 108 23.17 -3.42 -7.71
CA LEU A 108 22.87 -4.86 -7.61
C LEU A 108 23.18 -5.42 -6.22
N GLN A 109 24.27 -5.00 -5.58
CA GLN A 109 24.59 -5.37 -4.21
C GLN A 109 23.49 -4.87 -3.25
N LEU A 110 23.05 -3.62 -3.41
CA LEU A 110 21.93 -3.05 -2.64
C LEU A 110 20.61 -3.82 -2.86
N ILE A 111 20.38 -4.34 -4.07
CA ILE A 111 19.22 -5.19 -4.42
C ILE A 111 19.33 -6.59 -3.78
N GLN A 112 20.53 -7.15 -3.69
CA GLN A 112 20.80 -8.43 -3.06
C GLN A 112 20.70 -8.34 -1.52
N ASP A 113 21.05 -7.18 -0.96
CA ASP A 113 21.02 -6.90 0.48
C ASP A 113 19.64 -6.42 0.97
N LEU A 114 18.70 -6.12 0.07
CA LEU A 114 17.30 -5.87 0.42
C LEU A 114 16.65 -7.20 0.86
N SER A 115 16.27 -7.28 2.13
CA SER A 115 15.45 -8.37 2.67
C SER A 115 14.12 -8.48 1.90
N ILE A 116 13.43 -9.63 2.04
CA ILE A 116 12.11 -9.88 1.42
C ILE A 116 11.12 -8.73 1.71
N ASP A 117 11.26 -8.06 2.86
CA ASP A 117 10.44 -6.89 3.24
C ASP A 117 10.73 -5.64 2.39
N GLY A 118 11.96 -5.48 1.88
CA GLY A 118 12.34 -4.39 0.97
C GLY A 118 11.92 -4.60 -0.49
N TRP A 119 11.55 -5.82 -0.87
CA TRP A 119 11.08 -6.14 -2.21
C TRP A 119 9.66 -5.62 -2.50
N HIS A 120 8.84 -5.38 -1.47
CA HIS A 120 7.53 -4.73 -1.63
C HIS A 120 7.64 -3.27 -2.09
N ASP A 121 8.71 -2.56 -1.73
CA ASP A 121 9.00 -1.22 -2.28
C ASP A 121 9.56 -1.29 -3.71
N PHE A 122 10.21 -2.41 -4.06
CA PHE A 122 10.77 -2.64 -5.40
C PHE A 122 9.69 -2.89 -6.47
N GLN A 123 8.51 -3.43 -6.12
CA GLN A 123 7.39 -3.54 -7.06
C GLN A 123 6.82 -2.19 -7.52
N LYS A 124 7.07 -1.09 -6.80
CA LYS A 124 6.78 0.27 -7.29
C LYS A 124 7.83 0.77 -8.29
N VAL A 125 9.00 0.15 -8.33
CA VAL A 125 10.02 0.37 -9.36
C VAL A 125 9.66 -0.52 -10.54
N ASP A 126 8.76 0.01 -11.36
CA ASP A 126 8.20 -0.54 -12.58
C ASP A 126 9.17 -1.49 -13.35
N LEU A 127 8.66 -2.63 -13.84
CA LEU A 127 9.38 -3.51 -14.77
C LEU A 127 9.88 -2.74 -16.01
N GLN A 128 9.22 -1.62 -16.35
CA GLN A 128 9.71 -0.66 -17.35
C GLN A 128 11.05 -0.02 -16.99
N ILE A 129 11.31 0.29 -15.72
CA ILE A 129 12.58 0.88 -15.27
C ILE A 129 13.72 -0.13 -15.48
N TRP A 130 13.48 -1.42 -15.23
CA TRP A 130 14.47 -2.46 -15.47
C TRP A 130 14.70 -2.74 -16.96
N ALA A 131 13.64 -2.68 -17.80
CA ALA A 131 13.77 -2.79 -19.25
C ALA A 131 14.56 -1.61 -19.84
N MET A 132 14.29 -0.38 -19.37
CA MET A 132 15.07 0.81 -19.72
C MET A 132 16.53 0.70 -19.28
N TYR A 133 16.81 0.06 -18.13
CA TYR A 133 18.17 -0.13 -17.62
C TYR A 133 18.96 -1.19 -18.39
N ARG A 134 18.30 -2.28 -18.81
CA ARG A 134 18.88 -3.32 -19.69
C ARG A 134 19.38 -2.71 -20.99
N ASP A 135 18.55 -1.87 -21.61
CA ASP A 135 18.84 -1.28 -22.92
C ASP A 135 19.91 -0.16 -22.86
N ALA A 136 20.16 0.41 -21.67
CA ALA A 136 21.13 1.49 -21.47
C ALA A 136 22.53 1.04 -21.04
N VAL A 137 22.70 -0.14 -20.44
CA VAL A 137 23.94 -0.50 -19.71
C VAL A 137 24.62 -1.79 -20.20
N MET A 138 23.91 -2.68 -20.90
CA MET A 138 24.51 -3.91 -21.45
C MET A 138 25.00 -3.67 -22.88
N PRO A 139 26.21 -4.13 -23.28
CA PRO A 139 26.62 -4.11 -24.68
C PRO A 139 25.66 -4.97 -25.50
N THR A 140 24.99 -4.36 -26.48
CA THR A 140 24.21 -5.10 -27.47
C THR A 140 25.16 -5.84 -28.41
N PRO A 141 25.00 -7.16 -28.62
CA PRO A 141 24.00 -8.04 -28.02
C PRO A 141 24.51 -8.76 -26.76
N VAL A 142 23.64 -8.87 -25.75
CA VAL A 142 23.80 -9.84 -24.66
C VAL A 142 23.89 -11.24 -25.28
N PRO A 143 24.87 -12.08 -24.92
CA PRO A 143 24.93 -13.46 -25.37
C PRO A 143 23.59 -14.17 -25.09
N ALA A 144 23.00 -14.80 -26.10
CA ALA A 144 21.65 -15.38 -26.03
C ALA A 144 21.48 -16.38 -24.88
N GLU A 145 22.57 -17.05 -24.49
CA GLU A 145 22.64 -17.98 -23.36
C GLU A 145 22.39 -17.28 -22.01
N ILE A 146 22.96 -16.08 -21.82
CA ILE A 146 22.81 -15.28 -20.59
C ILE A 146 21.39 -14.71 -20.50
N ASP A 147 20.84 -14.22 -21.62
CA ASP A 147 19.47 -13.71 -21.67
C ASP A 147 18.43 -14.80 -21.39
N THR A 148 18.65 -16.01 -21.91
CA THR A 148 17.76 -17.16 -21.66
C THR A 148 17.83 -17.60 -20.20
N ALA A 149 19.03 -17.80 -19.66
CA ALA A 149 19.21 -18.19 -18.26
C ALA A 149 18.59 -17.17 -17.28
N TYR A 150 18.75 -15.87 -17.57
CA TYR A 150 18.14 -14.81 -16.78
C TYR A 150 16.61 -14.84 -16.82
N ARG A 151 16.00 -14.99 -18.00
CA ARG A 151 14.54 -15.09 -18.15
C ARG A 151 13.98 -16.30 -17.39
N ASP A 152 14.71 -17.41 -17.35
CA ASP A 152 14.32 -18.61 -16.61
C ASP A 152 14.35 -18.38 -15.09
N VAL A 153 15.43 -17.76 -14.58
CA VAL A 153 15.51 -17.37 -13.16
C VAL A 153 14.38 -16.42 -12.79
N MET A 154 14.09 -15.42 -13.62
CA MET A 154 12.99 -14.48 -13.38
C MET A 154 11.62 -15.17 -13.42
N ARG A 155 11.40 -16.10 -14.35
CA ARG A 155 10.16 -16.89 -14.41
C ARG A 155 9.97 -17.74 -13.15
N GLU A 156 11.02 -18.39 -12.67
CA GLU A 156 10.95 -19.18 -11.43
C GLU A 156 10.71 -18.29 -10.21
N LYS A 157 11.36 -17.13 -10.13
CA LYS A 157 11.13 -16.16 -9.05
C LYS A 157 9.71 -15.61 -9.03
N VAL A 158 9.14 -15.31 -10.21
CA VAL A 158 7.74 -14.90 -10.31
C VAL A 158 6.79 -16.01 -9.86
N LYS A 159 7.07 -17.28 -10.20
CA LYS A 159 6.27 -18.42 -9.71
C LYS A 159 6.38 -18.58 -8.20
N GLU A 160 7.58 -18.45 -7.64
CA GLU A 160 7.82 -18.52 -6.19
C GLU A 160 7.06 -17.41 -5.46
N PHE A 161 7.12 -16.18 -5.97
CA PHE A 161 6.39 -15.04 -5.41
C PHE A 161 4.87 -15.25 -5.45
N LYS A 162 4.33 -15.68 -6.59
CA LYS A 162 2.89 -16.00 -6.71
C LYS A 162 2.45 -17.07 -5.70
N LYS A 163 3.30 -18.04 -5.40
CA LYS A 163 3.02 -19.07 -4.37
C LYS A 163 2.98 -18.46 -2.96
N VAL A 164 3.95 -17.62 -2.61
CA VAL A 164 3.99 -16.95 -1.30
C VAL A 164 2.77 -16.04 -1.14
N GLU A 165 2.47 -15.22 -2.14
CA GLU A 165 1.33 -14.33 -2.13
C GLU A 165 0.00 -15.09 -2.01
N ALA A 166 -0.16 -16.19 -2.74
CA ALA A 166 -1.32 -17.06 -2.61
C ALA A 166 -1.43 -17.70 -1.22
N GLN A 167 -0.30 -18.06 -0.59
CA GLN A 167 -0.26 -18.62 0.76
C GLN A 167 -0.67 -17.57 1.80
N GLU A 168 -0.13 -16.35 1.73
CA GLU A 168 -0.48 -15.25 2.63
C GLU A 168 -1.97 -14.89 2.53
N ARG A 169 -2.51 -14.83 1.31
CA ARG A 169 -3.95 -14.60 1.10
C ARG A 169 -4.81 -15.72 1.73
N ARG A 170 -4.40 -16.98 1.60
CA ARG A 170 -5.09 -18.11 2.26
C ARG A 170 -5.06 -18.00 3.78
N GLN A 171 -3.90 -17.68 4.36
CA GLN A 171 -3.79 -17.45 5.80
C GLN A 171 -4.68 -16.29 6.26
N ARG A 172 -4.73 -15.20 5.50
CA ARG A 172 -5.61 -14.07 5.79
C ARG A 172 -7.09 -14.46 5.74
N LEU A 173 -7.50 -15.26 4.75
CA LEU A 173 -8.86 -15.78 4.65
C LEU A 173 -9.24 -16.62 5.87
N GLU A 174 -8.37 -17.55 6.28
CA GLU A 174 -8.58 -18.38 7.48
C GLU A 174 -8.74 -17.53 8.74
N GLN A 175 -7.90 -16.50 8.92
CA GLN A 175 -8.00 -15.57 10.06
C GLN A 175 -9.33 -14.79 10.07
N LEU A 176 -9.76 -14.29 8.90
CA LEU A 176 -11.02 -13.55 8.79
C LEU A 176 -12.23 -14.45 9.06
N GLN A 177 -12.21 -15.68 8.56
CA GLN A 177 -13.25 -16.68 8.82
C GLN A 177 -13.32 -17.02 10.31
N ALA A 178 -12.18 -17.26 10.96
CA ALA A 178 -12.11 -17.52 12.40
C ALA A 178 -12.66 -16.34 13.22
N GLN A 179 -12.37 -15.09 12.82
CA GLN A 179 -12.94 -13.91 13.49
C GLN A 179 -14.46 -13.81 13.32
N VAL A 180 -14.99 -14.15 12.14
CA VAL A 180 -16.44 -14.18 11.92
C VAL A 180 -17.09 -15.23 12.80
N GLU A 181 -16.52 -16.43 12.86
CA GLU A 181 -17.01 -17.53 13.69
C GLU A 181 -16.98 -17.18 15.18
N ASP A 182 -15.88 -16.59 15.66
CA ASP A 182 -15.76 -16.12 17.05
C ASP A 182 -16.85 -15.09 17.39
N LEU A 183 -17.05 -14.08 16.53
CA LEU A 183 -18.07 -13.06 16.73
C LEU A 183 -19.50 -13.63 16.68
N GLU A 184 -19.75 -14.63 15.85
CA GLU A 184 -21.06 -15.29 15.74
C GLU A 184 -21.35 -16.22 16.94
N ASN A 185 -20.32 -16.83 17.53
CA ASN A 185 -20.43 -17.72 18.68
C ASN A 185 -20.41 -16.98 20.03
N ASN A 186 -19.76 -15.82 20.11
CA ASN A 186 -19.58 -15.07 21.36
C ASN A 186 -20.60 -13.94 21.53
N GLY A 187 -21.75 -14.30 22.13
CA GLY A 187 -22.75 -13.36 22.60
C GLY A 187 -23.93 -13.17 21.65
N PHE A 188 -24.74 -12.14 21.89
CA PHE A 188 -25.92 -11.87 21.07
C PHE A 188 -25.53 -11.16 19.78
N VAL A 189 -25.79 -11.78 18.63
CA VAL A 189 -25.69 -11.12 17.33
C VAL A 189 -27.06 -11.14 16.65
N PRO A 190 -27.68 -9.97 16.42
CA PRO A 190 -28.98 -9.91 15.76
C PRO A 190 -28.86 -10.38 14.30
N PRO A 191 -29.92 -10.90 13.69
CA PRO A 191 -29.90 -11.27 12.27
C PRO A 191 -29.59 -10.09 11.35
N PRO A 192 -29.16 -10.34 10.09
CA PRO A 192 -28.92 -9.29 9.12
C PRO A 192 -30.17 -8.42 8.89
N GLY A 193 -29.97 -7.12 8.68
CA GLY A 193 -31.06 -6.17 8.44
C GLY A 193 -31.85 -5.78 9.69
N CYS A 194 -31.26 -5.94 10.88
CA CYS A 194 -31.84 -5.40 12.11
C CYS A 194 -31.47 -3.93 12.34
N TYR A 195 -32.37 -3.16 12.95
CA TYR A 195 -32.14 -1.75 13.30
C TYR A 195 -32.88 -1.36 14.58
N LEU A 196 -32.42 -0.29 15.24
CA LEU A 196 -33.08 0.25 16.43
C LEU A 196 -34.11 1.30 16.07
N SER A 197 -35.20 1.31 16.82
CA SER A 197 -36.23 2.33 16.72
C SER A 197 -36.76 2.67 18.11
N THR A 198 -37.03 3.96 18.33
CA THR A 198 -37.69 4.45 19.53
C THR A 198 -39.19 4.59 19.33
N TYR A 199 -39.94 4.49 20.41
CA TYR A 199 -41.35 4.84 20.43
C TYR A 199 -41.72 5.47 21.78
N LYS A 200 -42.66 6.41 21.74
CA LYS A 200 -43.12 7.16 22.91
C LYS A 200 -44.47 6.64 23.38
N VAL A 201 -44.63 6.48 24.69
CA VAL A 201 -45.88 6.06 25.34
C VAL A 201 -46.30 7.14 26.33
N LYS A 202 -47.47 7.74 26.10
CA LYS A 202 -48.08 8.68 27.04
C LYS A 202 -48.78 7.92 28.16
N LYS A 203 -48.48 8.24 29.42
CA LYS A 203 -49.16 7.75 30.63
C LYS A 203 -49.62 8.95 31.46
N ILE A 204 -50.33 8.67 32.56
CA ILE A 204 -50.89 9.65 33.49
C ILE A 204 -49.82 10.66 33.95
N TYR A 205 -48.60 10.19 34.23
CA TYR A 205 -47.51 11.00 34.80
C TYR A 205 -46.49 11.52 33.77
N GLY A 206 -46.74 11.37 32.46
CA GLY A 206 -45.84 11.89 31.43
C GLY A 206 -45.68 11.00 30.20
N VAL A 207 -44.72 11.38 29.34
CA VAL A 207 -44.36 10.65 28.11
C VAL A 207 -43.08 9.88 28.36
N TYR A 208 -43.11 8.57 28.14
CA TYR A 208 -41.97 7.67 28.31
C TYR A 208 -41.46 7.20 26.96
N GLU A 209 -40.14 7.21 26.77
CA GLU A 209 -39.48 6.69 25.58
C GLU A 209 -38.96 5.28 25.81
N TYR A 210 -39.15 4.43 24.80
CA TYR A 210 -38.82 3.02 24.82
C TYR A 210 -38.14 2.61 23.51
N TRP A 211 -37.33 1.57 23.58
CA TRP A 211 -36.58 1.04 22.45
C TRP A 211 -37.10 -0.32 21.99
N LYS A 212 -37.02 -0.55 20.68
CA LYS A 212 -37.26 -1.84 20.02
C LYS A 212 -36.14 -2.10 19.02
N LEU A 213 -35.72 -3.36 18.96
CA LEU A 213 -34.93 -3.88 17.86
C LEU A 213 -35.89 -4.41 16.79
N TRP A 214 -35.81 -3.87 15.59
CA TRP A 214 -36.58 -4.27 14.43
C TRP A 214 -35.74 -5.14 13.50
N SER A 215 -36.41 -5.97 12.73
CA SER A 215 -35.84 -6.74 11.62
C SER A 215 -36.79 -6.67 10.43
N HIS A 216 -36.25 -6.63 9.21
CA HIS A 216 -37.05 -6.71 7.99
C HIS A 216 -37.84 -8.03 7.90
N LYS A 217 -37.25 -9.12 8.39
CA LYS A 217 -37.86 -10.46 8.44
C LYS A 217 -38.30 -10.81 9.88
N PRO A 218 -39.36 -11.61 10.07
CA PRO A 218 -39.76 -12.08 11.41
C PRO A 218 -38.70 -13.05 11.95
N VAL A 219 -37.83 -12.56 12.85
CA VAL A 219 -36.66 -13.30 13.33
C VAL A 219 -36.56 -13.44 14.85
N PHE A 220 -37.27 -12.60 15.62
CA PHE A 220 -37.23 -12.63 17.08
C PHE A 220 -38.34 -13.53 17.61
N PRO A 221 -38.18 -14.28 18.70
CA PRO A 221 -39.27 -15.11 19.23
C PRO A 221 -40.49 -14.25 19.65
N ALA A 222 -41.70 -14.68 19.29
CA ALA A 222 -42.93 -14.09 19.84
C ALA A 222 -43.01 -14.42 21.35
N ARG A 223 -43.23 -13.43 22.23
CA ARG A 223 -43.31 -13.68 23.69
C ARG A 223 -44.36 -14.78 24.02
N MET A 224 -43.96 -15.87 24.68
CA MET A 224 -44.87 -16.94 25.17
C MET A 224 -44.69 -17.24 26.66
N ASN A 225 -45.78 -17.61 27.33
CA ASN A 225 -45.78 -18.08 28.72
C ASN A 225 -45.60 -19.62 28.82
N GLN A 226 -45.39 -20.12 30.04
CA GLN A 226 -44.89 -21.49 30.26
C GLN A 226 -45.89 -22.61 29.91
N LYS A 227 -47.21 -22.38 30.10
CA LYS A 227 -48.27 -23.33 29.69
C LYS A 227 -48.44 -23.45 28.17
N GLN A 228 -48.20 -22.35 27.44
CA GLN A 228 -48.25 -22.34 25.97
C GLN A 228 -47.07 -23.11 25.36
N LYS A 229 -45.92 -23.14 26.03
CA LYS A 229 -44.73 -23.90 25.64
C LYS A 229 -44.97 -25.43 25.66
N SER A 230 -45.80 -25.94 26.57
CA SER A 230 -46.02 -27.38 26.79
C SER A 230 -47.06 -28.02 25.85
N PHE A 231 -48.14 -27.30 25.53
CA PHE A 231 -49.22 -27.77 24.63
C PHE A 231 -48.74 -28.01 23.18
N TRP A 232 -47.74 -27.26 22.72
CA TRP A 232 -47.20 -27.38 21.37
C TRP A 232 -46.16 -28.49 21.21
N LEU A 233 -45.47 -28.89 22.29
CA LEU A 233 -44.54 -30.03 22.32
C LEU A 233 -45.26 -31.40 22.29
N SER A 234 -46.55 -31.47 22.68
CA SER A 234 -47.32 -32.73 22.75
C SER A 234 -48.10 -33.08 21.47
N GLN A 235 -48.08 -32.23 20.43
CA GLN A 235 -48.89 -32.40 19.21
C GLN A 235 -48.08 -32.64 17.92
N GLY A 236 -46.75 -32.79 18.00
CA GLY A 236 -45.91 -33.29 16.89
C GLY A 236 -46.01 -32.50 15.57
N LYS A 237 -46.27 -31.19 15.61
CA LYS A 237 -46.43 -30.35 14.41
C LYS A 237 -45.54 -29.12 14.43
N ASP A 238 -44.93 -28.85 13.27
CA ASP A 238 -44.14 -27.68 12.90
C ASP A 238 -44.80 -26.37 13.35
N TYR A 239 -44.31 -25.76 14.46
CA TYR A 239 -44.59 -24.35 14.78
C TYR A 239 -43.66 -23.45 14.00
N GLN A 240 -43.68 -23.75 12.72
CA GLN A 240 -43.67 -22.71 11.78
C GLN A 240 -45.10 -22.06 11.84
N LYS A 241 -45.31 -20.92 11.26
CA LYS A 241 -44.40 -20.46 10.27
C LYS A 241 -43.45 -19.55 11.07
N THR A 242 -42.27 -20.06 11.43
CA THR A 242 -41.24 -19.70 12.44
C THR A 242 -41.50 -19.44 13.94
N GLY A 243 -42.67 -19.03 14.43
CA GLY A 243 -42.80 -18.60 15.86
C GLY A 243 -42.03 -17.29 16.16
N LYS A 244 -41.77 -16.50 15.12
CA LYS A 244 -40.95 -15.28 15.17
C LYS A 244 -41.74 -14.02 14.80
N VAL A 245 -41.44 -12.89 15.44
CA VAL A 245 -41.92 -11.53 15.21
C VAL A 245 -40.81 -10.64 14.67
N LYS A 246 -41.18 -9.52 14.03
CA LYS A 246 -40.24 -8.53 13.48
C LYS A 246 -39.59 -7.65 14.55
N THR A 247 -40.10 -7.65 15.78
CA THR A 247 -39.66 -6.72 16.81
C THR A 247 -39.33 -7.42 18.13
N MET A 248 -38.21 -7.05 18.72
CA MET A 248 -37.85 -7.38 20.10
C MET A 248 -37.91 -6.11 20.95
N HIS A 249 -38.72 -6.13 22.02
CA HIS A 249 -38.82 -4.99 22.92
C HIS A 249 -37.65 -4.96 23.90
N LEU A 250 -36.94 -3.83 23.95
CA LEU A 250 -35.70 -3.67 24.71
C LEU A 250 -35.89 -2.92 26.03
N GLY A 251 -37.04 -2.27 26.25
CA GLY A 251 -37.27 -1.44 27.43
C GLY A 251 -36.79 0.00 27.26
N LYS A 252 -36.28 0.61 28.34
CA LYS A 252 -35.71 1.96 28.33
C LYS A 252 -34.25 1.94 27.87
N ALA A 253 -33.69 3.11 27.57
CA ALA A 253 -32.25 3.26 27.42
C ALA A 253 -31.51 2.74 28.68
N ASP A 254 -30.25 2.34 28.49
CA ASP A 254 -29.34 1.85 29.54
C ASP A 254 -29.77 0.58 30.27
N THR A 255 -30.87 -0.06 29.86
CA THR A 255 -31.23 -1.38 30.35
C THR A 255 -30.29 -2.44 29.78
N LEU A 256 -30.09 -3.55 30.51
CA LEU A 256 -29.24 -4.66 30.04
C LEU A 256 -29.63 -5.15 28.64
N THR A 257 -30.93 -5.30 28.38
CA THR A 257 -31.46 -5.73 27.08
C THR A 257 -31.20 -4.72 25.96
N TYR A 258 -31.23 -3.42 26.28
CA TYR A 258 -30.86 -2.37 25.34
C TYR A 258 -29.36 -2.41 25.02
N ASN A 259 -28.50 -2.47 26.03
CA ASN A 259 -27.05 -2.50 25.86
C ASN A 259 -26.58 -3.74 25.07
N LEU A 260 -27.14 -4.92 25.38
CA LEU A 260 -26.87 -6.14 24.62
C LEU A 260 -27.30 -6.03 23.15
N ALA A 261 -28.40 -5.34 22.85
CA ALA A 261 -28.85 -5.13 21.48
C ALA A 261 -27.94 -4.15 20.72
N ILE A 262 -27.43 -3.11 21.38
CA ILE A 262 -26.46 -2.16 20.82
C ILE A 262 -25.15 -2.89 20.48
N GLU A 263 -24.60 -3.62 21.44
CA GLU A 263 -23.37 -4.41 21.26
C GLU A 263 -23.55 -5.43 20.13
N GLY A 264 -24.67 -6.14 20.12
CA GLY A 264 -24.99 -7.10 19.07
C GLY A 264 -25.06 -6.46 17.69
N LEU A 265 -25.66 -5.27 17.55
CA LEU A 265 -25.68 -4.55 16.28
C LEU A 265 -24.28 -4.13 15.83
N GLN A 266 -23.40 -3.73 16.75
CA GLN A 266 -22.00 -3.45 16.43
C GLN A 266 -21.28 -4.71 15.94
N LYS A 267 -21.46 -5.85 16.61
CA LYS A 267 -20.93 -7.15 16.17
C LYS A 267 -21.43 -7.53 14.78
N ARG A 268 -22.74 -7.37 14.50
CA ARG A 268 -23.31 -7.66 13.18
C ARG A 268 -22.67 -6.80 12.09
N ARG A 269 -22.49 -5.49 12.31
CA ARG A 269 -21.80 -4.61 11.34
C ARG A 269 -20.37 -5.06 11.10
N ARG A 270 -19.65 -5.47 12.14
CA ARG A 270 -18.29 -6.00 12.02
C ARG A 270 -18.26 -7.29 11.19
N ILE A 271 -19.16 -8.23 11.45
CA ILE A 271 -19.30 -9.47 10.68
C ILE A 271 -19.58 -9.18 9.21
N GLU A 272 -20.49 -8.27 8.91
CA GLU A 272 -20.82 -7.89 7.51
C GLU A 272 -19.62 -7.25 6.80
N GLY A 273 -18.84 -6.42 7.50
CA GLY A 273 -17.58 -5.87 6.97
C GLY A 273 -16.55 -6.96 6.66
N LEU A 274 -16.34 -7.89 7.60
CA LEU A 274 -15.41 -9.02 7.42
C LEU A 274 -15.84 -9.94 6.27
N LYS A 275 -17.13 -10.24 6.14
CA LYS A 275 -17.65 -11.07 5.03
C LYS A 275 -17.41 -10.44 3.65
N ARG A 276 -17.50 -9.10 3.53
CA ARG A 276 -17.14 -8.40 2.29
C ARG A 276 -15.64 -8.46 2.00
N GLU A 277 -14.80 -8.33 3.03
CA GLU A 277 -13.34 -8.48 2.88
C GLU A 277 -12.98 -9.89 2.38
N ILE A 278 -13.62 -10.92 2.93
CA ILE A 278 -13.49 -12.31 2.48
C ILE A 278 -13.92 -12.45 1.00
N GLU A 279 -15.06 -11.88 0.62
CA GLU A 279 -15.57 -11.94 -0.75
C GLU A 279 -14.60 -11.30 -1.75
N ILE A 280 -14.05 -10.12 -1.42
CA ILE A 280 -13.04 -9.44 -2.24
C ILE A 280 -11.77 -10.30 -2.39
N LEU A 281 -11.30 -10.90 -1.30
CA LEU A 281 -10.13 -11.78 -1.35
C LEU A 281 -10.37 -13.04 -2.19
N LEU A 282 -11.57 -13.62 -2.12
CA LEU A 282 -11.94 -14.77 -2.95
C LEU A 282 -11.99 -14.41 -4.43
N MET A 283 -12.60 -13.28 -4.81
CA MET A 283 -12.61 -12.81 -6.20
C MET A 283 -11.18 -12.64 -6.76
N SER A 284 -10.26 -12.12 -5.95
CA SER A 284 -8.85 -11.95 -6.35
C SER A 284 -8.07 -13.27 -6.53
N LEU A 285 -8.60 -14.40 -6.07
CA LEU A 285 -8.01 -15.73 -6.24
C LEU A 285 -8.43 -16.39 -7.55
N ASP A 286 -9.63 -16.06 -8.06
CA ASP A 286 -10.15 -16.63 -9.30
C ASP A 286 -9.55 -15.96 -10.57
N ASP A 287 -8.98 -14.76 -10.42
CA ASP A 287 -8.40 -13.96 -11.51
C ASP A 287 -6.91 -14.26 -11.82
N GLY A 288 -6.26 -15.21 -11.12
CA GLY A 288 -4.80 -15.47 -11.16
C GLY A 288 -4.38 -16.82 -11.73
#